data_AF-A0A674MMH5-F1
#
_entry.id   AF-A0A674MMH5-F1
#
_cell.length_a   1.000
_cell.length_b   1.000
_cell.length_c   1.000
_cell.angle_alpha   90.00
_cell.angle_beta   90.00
_cell.angle_gamma   90.00
#
_symmetry.space_group_name_H-M   'P 1'
#
loop_
_entity.id
_entity.type
_entity.pdbx_description
1 polymer ?
#
loop_
_entity_poly.entity_id
_entity_poly.type
_entity_poly.pdbx_seq_one_letter_code
_entity_poly.pdbx_strand_id
1 'polypeptide(L)'
;MEQKSKGDEDAAQAGVNKASKGGIIYGDYLQLEKVLSSQVLQSEIKGSKIHDEHLFIVTHQAYELWFKQILFELDSVRDIFIRGQVRDERNMLKVNTRIQRIVMIFRLLVDQFGVLETMTALDFFDFREYLSPASGFQSLQFRILENKIGVSDSLRVSYNRRHYRDNFKGQESKMLTSMEQEPSLLRLVEEWLERTPGLEVDGFNFWGRLEINILRGLNEEKEKIEKMPKSEDKEELMGELAKQKDLFTSLFDEKRHDHLLSKGERRLSYKALQGALMIYFYREEPRFQVPFQLLTSLMDIDTLMTKWRYNHVCMVHRMIGNKSGTGGSSGYHYLRSTVSDRYKVFVDLFNLATFLVPRHWIPKLNPSIHTFLYMAECNDSSYCSEDSD
;
A
#
# COMPACT_ATOMS: atom_id res chain seq x y z
N MET A 1 66.29 -5.83 24.46
CA MET A 1 65.18 -5.21 23.72
C MET A 1 64.03 -6.19 23.74
N GLU A 2 63.07 -6.01 24.65
CA GLU A 2 61.78 -6.71 24.61
C GLU A 2 60.74 -5.69 25.06
N GLN A 3 60.12 -5.03 24.07
CA GLN A 3 58.95 -4.18 24.28
C GLN A 3 57.74 -5.10 24.46
N LYS A 4 57.24 -5.20 25.69
CA LYS A 4 55.87 -5.68 25.94
C LYS A 4 54.90 -4.63 25.39
N SER A 5 54.16 -4.98 24.34
CA SER A 5 52.99 -4.19 23.93
C SER A 5 51.96 -4.24 25.06
N LYS A 6 51.67 -3.07 25.63
CA LYS A 6 50.41 -2.85 26.34
C LYS A 6 49.33 -2.87 25.26
N GLY A 7 48.51 -3.92 25.23
CA GLY A 7 47.29 -3.89 24.45
C GLY A 7 46.41 -2.77 24.96
N ASP A 8 45.98 -1.90 24.06
CA ASP A 8 44.87 -0.97 24.29
C ASP A 8 43.64 -1.81 24.66
N GLU A 9 43.25 -1.80 25.93
CA GLU A 9 41.90 -2.23 26.32
C GLU A 9 40.92 -1.19 25.77
N ASP A 10 40.17 -1.59 24.73
CA ASP A 10 39.19 -0.76 24.04
C ASP A 10 38.15 -0.23 25.04
N ALA A 11 38.16 1.08 25.28
CA ALA A 11 37.28 1.77 26.23
C ALA A 11 35.79 1.55 25.95
N ALA A 12 35.43 1.12 24.73
CA ALA A 12 34.08 0.71 24.37
C ALA A 12 33.56 -0.51 25.17
N GLN A 13 34.47 -1.33 25.73
CA GLN A 13 34.14 -2.54 26.50
C GLN A 13 34.08 -2.30 28.02
N ALA A 14 34.41 -1.10 28.50
CA ALA A 14 34.42 -0.76 29.93
C ALA A 14 33.02 -0.53 30.55
N GLY A 15 31.95 -1.01 29.89
CA GLY A 15 30.57 -0.85 30.33
C GLY A 15 30.19 -1.82 31.46
N VAL A 16 29.44 -1.34 32.45
CA VAL A 16 28.89 -2.19 33.52
C VAL A 16 27.70 -2.98 32.97
N ASN A 17 27.77 -4.32 33.00
CA ASN A 17 26.64 -5.18 32.64
C ASN A 17 25.47 -4.95 33.61
N LYS A 18 24.44 -4.24 33.15
CA LYS A 18 23.23 -3.95 33.93
C LYS A 18 22.21 -5.09 33.93
N ALA A 19 22.36 -6.10 33.06
CA ALA A 19 21.43 -7.22 32.97
C ALA A 19 21.44 -8.12 34.22
N SER A 20 22.51 -8.08 35.02
CA SER A 20 22.65 -8.84 36.26
C SER A 20 22.09 -8.16 37.51
N LYS A 21 21.62 -6.90 37.42
CA LYS A 21 21.15 -6.11 38.58
C LYS A 21 19.65 -6.20 38.87
N GLY A 22 18.92 -7.11 38.21
CA GLY A 22 17.47 -7.22 38.32
C GLY A 22 16.74 -6.16 37.48
N GLY A 23 15.64 -6.57 36.84
CA GLY A 23 14.89 -5.78 35.84
C GLY A 23 14.16 -6.70 34.86
N ILE A 24 13.50 -6.11 33.85
CA ILE A 24 12.85 -6.87 32.78
C ILE A 24 13.91 -7.69 32.02
N ILE A 25 13.71 -9.01 31.94
CA ILE A 25 14.58 -9.94 31.22
C ILE A 25 14.14 -10.01 29.76
N TYR A 26 15.09 -10.07 28.82
CA TYR A 26 14.83 -10.11 27.37
C TYR A 26 13.81 -11.21 26.97
N GLY A 27 13.99 -12.42 27.50
CA GLY A 27 13.10 -13.55 27.24
C GLY A 27 11.67 -13.30 27.68
N ASP A 28 11.49 -12.66 28.84
CA ASP A 28 10.18 -12.34 29.40
C ASP A 28 9.51 -11.20 28.62
N TYR A 29 10.26 -10.16 28.28
CA TYR A 29 9.77 -9.02 27.51
C TYR A 29 9.21 -9.43 26.14
N LEU A 30 9.95 -10.27 25.41
CA LEU A 30 9.54 -10.77 24.11
C LEU A 30 8.64 -12.01 24.18
N GLN A 31 8.37 -12.52 25.38
CA GLN A 31 7.63 -13.76 25.61
C GLN A 31 8.18 -14.92 24.77
N LEU A 32 9.52 -15.08 24.76
CA LEU A 32 10.20 -16.07 23.93
C LEU A 32 9.79 -17.50 24.26
N GLU A 33 9.34 -17.77 25.49
CA GLU A 33 8.76 -19.05 25.86
C GLU A 33 7.60 -19.41 24.94
N LYS A 34 6.68 -18.48 24.64
CA LYS A 34 5.58 -18.73 23.69
C LYS A 34 6.05 -18.76 22.23
N VAL A 35 6.89 -17.79 21.83
CA VAL A 35 7.32 -17.66 20.43
C VAL A 35 8.16 -18.85 19.99
N LEU A 36 9.12 -19.28 20.82
CA LEU A 36 10.08 -20.35 20.52
C LEU A 36 9.59 -21.75 20.92
N SER A 37 8.35 -21.87 21.46
CA SER A 37 7.69 -23.16 21.71
C SER A 37 6.51 -23.42 20.76
N SER A 38 6.33 -22.60 19.73
CA SER A 38 5.18 -22.67 18.80
C SER A 38 5.48 -23.48 17.53
N GLN A 39 6.64 -24.15 17.44
CA GLN A 39 7.09 -24.88 16.24
C GLN A 39 6.75 -26.37 16.35
N VAL A 40 5.53 -26.75 15.96
CA VAL A 40 5.03 -28.12 16.05
C VAL A 40 4.91 -28.76 14.66
N LEU A 41 5.75 -29.74 14.38
CA LEU A 41 5.78 -30.46 13.10
C LEU A 41 4.69 -31.55 13.08
N GLN A 42 3.79 -31.51 12.09
CA GLN A 42 2.79 -32.55 11.91
C GLN A 42 3.41 -33.86 11.46
N SER A 43 4.46 -33.82 10.64
CA SER A 43 5.17 -35.03 10.20
C SER A 43 5.81 -35.77 11.39
N GLU A 44 6.36 -35.03 12.36
CA GLU A 44 6.92 -35.59 13.59
C GLU A 44 5.85 -36.23 14.49
N ILE A 45 4.69 -35.57 14.64
CA ILE A 45 3.54 -36.14 15.38
C ILE A 45 3.05 -37.46 14.73
N LYS A 46 3.12 -37.54 13.39
CA LYS A 46 2.73 -38.73 12.63
C LYS A 46 3.83 -39.81 12.55
N GLY A 47 4.99 -39.58 13.18
CA GLY A 47 6.08 -40.54 13.29
C GLY A 47 7.05 -40.55 12.11
N SER A 48 6.96 -39.60 11.18
CA SER A 48 7.83 -39.48 10.00
C SER A 48 8.37 -38.05 9.88
N LYS A 49 9.23 -37.65 10.83
CA LYS A 49 9.78 -36.28 10.87
C LYS A 49 10.47 -35.88 9.57
N ILE A 50 9.98 -34.81 8.94
CA ILE A 50 10.60 -34.19 7.76
C ILE A 50 11.27 -32.88 8.16
N HIS A 51 12.54 -32.71 7.79
CA HIS A 51 13.38 -31.59 8.24
C HIS A 51 12.83 -30.22 7.81
N ASP A 52 12.51 -30.08 6.52
CA ASP A 52 12.10 -28.80 5.92
C ASP A 52 10.71 -28.32 6.35
N GLU A 53 9.91 -29.16 7.02
CA GLU A 53 8.65 -28.72 7.64
C GLU A 53 8.91 -27.63 8.71
N HIS A 54 10.03 -27.70 9.43
CA HIS A 54 10.40 -26.66 10.40
C HIS A 54 10.63 -25.29 9.72
N LEU A 55 11.34 -25.28 8.57
CA LEU A 55 11.55 -24.07 7.77
C LEU A 55 10.22 -23.50 7.26
N PHE A 56 9.32 -24.39 6.80
CA PHE A 56 7.99 -24.01 6.36
C PHE A 56 7.20 -23.31 7.48
N ILE A 57 7.18 -23.88 8.70
CA ILE A 57 6.49 -23.31 9.86
C ILE A 57 7.08 -21.95 10.24
N VAL A 58 8.40 -21.86 10.44
CA VAL A 58 9.06 -20.62 10.88
C VAL A 58 8.87 -19.50 9.85
N THR A 59 8.92 -19.81 8.56
CA THR A 59 8.67 -18.82 7.49
C THR A 59 7.27 -18.24 7.62
N HIS A 60 6.23 -19.07 7.77
CA HIS A 60 4.84 -18.61 7.90
C HIS A 60 4.62 -17.83 9.21
N GLN A 61 5.22 -18.27 10.32
CA GLN A 61 5.17 -17.54 11.59
C GLN A 61 5.81 -16.15 11.47
N ALA A 62 6.95 -16.03 10.80
CA ALA A 62 7.58 -14.74 10.53
C ALA A 62 6.70 -13.82 9.67
N TYR A 63 6.05 -14.34 8.61
CA TYR A 63 5.05 -13.58 7.85
C TYR A 63 3.90 -13.08 8.73
N GLU A 64 3.32 -13.95 9.57
CA GLU A 64 2.19 -13.59 10.42
C GLU A 64 2.56 -12.56 11.52
N LEU A 65 3.80 -12.58 12.03
CA LEU A 65 4.29 -11.52 12.91
C LEU A 65 4.38 -10.18 12.18
N TRP A 66 4.89 -10.16 10.95
CA TRP A 66 4.95 -8.94 10.14
C TRP A 66 3.57 -8.45 9.71
N PHE A 67 2.64 -9.34 9.36
CA PHE A 67 1.25 -8.95 9.11
C PHE A 67 0.62 -8.27 10.33
N LYS A 68 0.89 -8.80 11.53
CA LYS A 68 0.43 -8.16 12.77
C LYS A 68 1.03 -6.76 12.94
N GLN A 69 2.32 -6.58 12.66
CA GLN A 69 2.95 -5.25 12.71
C GLN A 69 2.35 -4.29 11.68
N ILE A 70 2.13 -4.74 10.43
CA ILE A 70 1.49 -3.92 9.39
C ILE A 70 0.09 -3.50 9.83
N LEU A 71 -0.70 -4.43 10.36
CA LEU A 71 -2.04 -4.15 10.87
C LEU A 71 -2.01 -3.12 12.01
N PHE A 72 -1.05 -3.23 12.92
CA PHE A 72 -0.87 -2.27 14.01
C PHE A 72 -0.55 -0.86 13.50
N GLU A 73 0.37 -0.74 12.53
CA GLU A 73 0.65 0.55 11.88
C GLU A 73 -0.57 1.09 11.14
N LEU A 74 -1.23 0.24 10.35
CA LEU A 74 -2.38 0.58 9.51
C LEU A 74 -3.56 1.08 10.36
N ASP A 75 -3.91 0.37 11.43
CA ASP A 75 -4.98 0.78 12.34
C ASP A 75 -4.66 2.10 13.02
N SER A 76 -3.41 2.29 13.44
CA SER A 76 -3.00 3.56 14.03
C SER A 76 -3.06 4.74 13.06
N VAL A 77 -2.85 4.51 11.75
CA VAL A 77 -3.03 5.54 10.72
C VAL A 77 -4.52 5.78 10.47
N ARG A 78 -5.32 4.72 10.30
CA ARG A 78 -6.77 4.82 10.13
C ARG A 78 -7.40 5.62 11.28
N ASP A 79 -6.98 5.38 12.52
CA ASP A 79 -7.45 6.12 13.70
C ASP A 79 -7.15 7.62 13.65
N ILE A 80 -5.98 8.02 13.13
CA ILE A 80 -5.63 9.45 12.95
C ILE A 80 -6.59 10.12 11.97
N PHE A 81 -6.98 9.43 10.89
CA PHE A 81 -7.97 9.93 9.94
C PHE A 81 -9.38 9.95 10.54
N ILE A 82 -9.82 8.84 11.15
CA ILE A 82 -11.17 8.70 11.74
C ILE A 82 -11.42 9.75 12.81
N ARG A 83 -10.43 10.02 13.68
CA ARG A 83 -10.54 11.03 14.75
C ARG A 83 -10.37 12.47 14.25
N GLY A 84 -10.18 12.68 12.95
CA GLY A 84 -9.96 14.00 12.35
C GLY A 84 -8.60 14.63 12.67
N GLN A 85 -7.70 13.92 13.35
CA GLN A 85 -6.36 14.41 13.72
C GLN A 85 -5.48 14.66 12.50
N VAL A 86 -5.77 14.04 11.36
CA VAL A 86 -5.12 14.31 10.07
C VAL A 86 -5.33 15.75 9.56
N ARG A 87 -6.34 16.47 10.08
CA ARG A 87 -6.56 17.89 9.74
C ARG A 87 -5.47 18.79 10.30
N ASP A 88 -4.89 18.41 11.44
CA ASP A 88 -3.68 19.06 11.96
C ASP A 88 -2.47 18.51 11.19
N GLU A 89 -1.92 19.35 10.30
CA GLU A 89 -0.86 18.96 9.38
C GLU A 89 0.43 18.52 10.07
N ARG A 90 0.62 18.85 11.36
CA ARG A 90 1.74 18.34 12.18
C ARG A 90 1.73 16.82 12.28
N ASN A 91 0.56 16.18 12.13
CA ASN A 91 0.44 14.72 12.13
C ASN A 91 0.81 14.07 10.79
N MET A 92 0.96 14.83 9.70
CA MET A 92 1.24 14.27 8.37
C MET A 92 2.58 13.54 8.31
N LEU A 93 3.61 14.05 9.00
CA LEU A 93 4.90 13.35 9.08
C LEU A 93 4.75 11.99 9.75
N LYS A 94 4.00 11.92 10.86
CA LYS A 94 3.72 10.67 11.60
C LYS A 94 2.98 9.67 10.73
N VAL A 95 1.93 10.11 10.02
CA VAL A 95 1.19 9.29 9.05
C VAL A 95 2.14 8.73 7.99
N ASN A 96 2.90 9.61 7.33
CA ASN A 96 3.81 9.22 6.26
C ASN A 96 4.90 8.26 6.74
N THR A 97 5.51 8.49 7.92
CA THR A 97 6.52 7.59 8.50
C THR A 97 5.96 6.19 8.77
N ARG A 98 4.71 6.07 9.25
CA ARG A 98 4.08 4.76 9.51
C ARG A 98 3.74 4.03 8.20
N ILE A 99 3.23 4.73 7.19
CA ILE A 99 2.99 4.15 5.86
C ILE A 99 4.31 3.73 5.19
N GLN A 100 5.36 4.55 5.27
CA GLN A 100 6.71 4.18 4.79
C GLN A 100 7.28 2.98 5.54
N ARG A 101 7.00 2.83 6.84
CA ARG A 101 7.37 1.61 7.59
C ARG A 101 6.67 0.38 7.03
N ILE A 102 5.37 0.47 6.70
CA ILE A 102 4.64 -0.62 6.03
C ILE A 102 5.30 -0.98 4.70
N VAL A 103 5.69 0.02 3.89
CA VAL A 103 6.43 -0.19 2.63
C VAL A 103 7.72 -0.97 2.88
N MET A 104 8.52 -0.59 3.88
CA MET A 104 9.77 -1.28 4.21
C MET A 104 9.55 -2.72 4.70
N ILE A 105 8.51 -2.96 5.50
CA ILE A 105 8.14 -4.33 5.92
C ILE A 105 7.77 -5.16 4.69
N PHE A 106 6.94 -4.64 3.78
CA PHE A 106 6.58 -5.37 2.57
C PHE A 106 7.78 -5.69 1.66
N ARG A 107 8.80 -4.82 1.58
CA ARG A 107 10.05 -5.13 0.86
C ARG A 107 10.73 -6.36 1.47
N LEU A 108 10.86 -6.39 2.80
CA LEU A 108 11.39 -7.56 3.50
C LEU A 108 10.55 -8.82 3.25
N LEU A 109 9.23 -8.70 3.25
CA LEU A 109 8.31 -9.82 2.97
C LEU A 109 8.45 -10.35 1.54
N VAL A 110 8.74 -9.49 0.57
CA VAL A 110 9.01 -9.92 -0.82
C VAL A 110 10.32 -10.71 -0.90
N ASP A 111 11.36 -10.25 -0.20
CA ASP A 111 12.68 -10.91 -0.19
C ASP A 111 12.67 -12.21 0.63
N GLN A 112 11.82 -12.31 1.65
CA GLN A 112 11.69 -13.48 2.52
C GLN A 112 11.31 -14.77 1.76
N PHE A 113 10.68 -14.66 0.58
CA PHE A 113 10.47 -15.83 -0.29
C PHE A 113 11.76 -16.55 -0.65
N GLY A 114 12.87 -15.82 -0.84
CA GLY A 114 14.17 -16.42 -1.16
C GLY A 114 14.66 -17.43 -0.11
N VAL A 115 14.24 -17.28 1.15
CA VAL A 115 14.56 -18.23 2.23
C VAL A 115 13.76 -19.53 2.06
N LEU A 116 12.44 -19.44 1.85
CA LEU A 116 11.61 -20.64 1.64
C LEU A 116 11.92 -21.32 0.30
N GLU A 117 12.49 -20.55 -0.64
CA GLU A 117 12.87 -21.09 -1.94
C GLU A 117 14.09 -22.03 -1.89
N THR A 118 14.82 -22.09 -0.78
CA THR A 118 15.90 -23.08 -0.59
C THR A 118 15.37 -24.50 -0.39
N MET A 119 14.11 -24.66 0.02
CA MET A 119 13.44 -25.97 0.09
C MET A 119 13.15 -26.48 -1.33
N THR A 120 13.43 -27.77 -1.57
CA THR A 120 13.14 -28.37 -2.88
C THR A 120 11.68 -28.81 -2.98
N ALA A 121 11.17 -28.93 -4.20
CA ALA A 121 9.81 -29.43 -4.42
C ALA A 121 9.64 -30.90 -3.99
N LEU A 122 10.73 -31.68 -3.97
CA LEU A 122 10.73 -33.07 -3.50
C LEU A 122 10.57 -33.11 -1.98
N ASP A 123 11.40 -32.36 -1.24
CA ASP A 123 11.32 -32.29 0.23
C ASP A 123 9.98 -31.71 0.68
N PHE A 124 9.44 -30.72 -0.05
CA PHE A 124 8.09 -30.22 0.19
C PHE A 124 7.02 -31.31 0.03
N PHE A 125 7.16 -32.17 -0.99
CA PHE A 125 6.19 -33.22 -1.26
C PHE A 125 6.11 -34.25 -0.13
N ASP A 126 7.22 -34.51 0.56
CA ASP A 126 7.33 -35.49 1.66
C ASP A 126 6.51 -35.13 2.91
N PHE A 127 6.22 -33.85 3.14
CA PHE A 127 5.36 -33.42 4.26
C PHE A 127 4.05 -32.76 3.84
N ARG A 128 3.83 -32.53 2.54
CA ARG A 128 2.64 -31.86 2.01
C ARG A 128 1.34 -32.56 2.41
N GLU A 129 1.35 -33.88 2.56
CA GLU A 129 0.16 -34.67 2.93
C GLU A 129 -0.39 -34.29 4.31
N TYR A 130 0.48 -33.90 5.25
CA TYR A 130 0.11 -33.54 6.61
C TYR A 130 -0.56 -32.16 6.71
N LEU A 131 -0.46 -31.34 5.65
CA LEU A 131 -1.02 -29.99 5.62
C LEU A 131 -2.49 -29.97 5.22
N SER A 132 -3.01 -30.99 4.53
CA SER A 132 -4.39 -30.97 4.03
C SER A 132 -5.41 -31.04 5.17
N PRO A 133 -6.47 -30.21 5.20
CA PRO A 133 -6.91 -29.23 4.19
C PRO A 133 -6.45 -27.78 4.44
N ALA A 134 -5.48 -27.56 5.33
CA ALA A 134 -5.01 -26.23 5.68
C ALA A 134 -4.37 -25.50 4.49
N SER A 135 -4.59 -24.18 4.42
CA SER A 135 -4.01 -23.36 3.35
C SER A 135 -3.97 -21.86 3.72
N GLY A 136 -3.19 -21.10 2.94
CA GLY A 136 -3.13 -19.63 3.07
C GLY A 136 -4.47 -18.90 2.88
N PHE A 137 -5.51 -19.57 2.37
CA PHE A 137 -6.88 -19.00 2.38
C PHE A 137 -7.41 -18.72 3.79
N GLN A 138 -6.86 -19.41 4.79
CA GLN A 138 -7.21 -19.31 6.20
C GLN A 138 -6.32 -18.32 6.95
N SER A 139 -5.40 -17.59 6.28
CA SER A 139 -4.68 -16.49 6.93
C SER A 139 -5.65 -15.34 7.21
N LEU A 140 -6.11 -15.26 8.45
CA LEU A 140 -7.05 -14.24 8.91
C LEU A 140 -6.44 -12.84 8.76
N GLN A 141 -5.18 -12.66 9.19
CA GLN A 141 -4.52 -11.36 9.15
C GLN A 141 -4.34 -10.85 7.72
N PHE A 142 -4.02 -11.73 6.76
CA PHE A 142 -3.92 -11.33 5.35
C PHE A 142 -5.26 -10.83 4.78
N ARG A 143 -6.39 -11.44 5.17
CA ARG A 143 -7.72 -10.96 4.76
C ARG A 143 -8.11 -9.66 5.43
N ILE A 144 -7.82 -9.52 6.73
CA ILE A 144 -8.03 -8.27 7.45
C ILE A 144 -7.21 -7.14 6.81
N LEU A 145 -5.97 -7.41 6.44
CA LEU A 145 -5.07 -6.46 5.77
C LEU A 145 -5.65 -5.99 4.43
N GLU A 146 -6.07 -6.91 3.56
CA GLU A 146 -6.71 -6.57 2.29
C GLU A 146 -7.96 -5.69 2.49
N ASN A 147 -8.81 -6.04 3.46
CA ASN A 147 -10.05 -5.30 3.75
C ASN A 147 -9.74 -3.89 4.30
N LYS A 148 -8.81 -3.78 5.26
CA LYS A 148 -8.44 -2.50 5.89
C LYS A 148 -7.74 -1.56 4.93
N ILE A 149 -6.98 -2.06 3.95
CA ILE A 149 -6.44 -1.21 2.88
C ILE A 149 -7.58 -0.75 1.96
N GLY A 150 -8.46 -1.67 1.53
CA GLY A 150 -9.66 -1.34 0.76
C GLY A 150 -9.91 -2.21 -0.47
N VAL A 151 -9.48 -3.48 -0.46
CA VAL A 151 -9.82 -4.42 -1.55
C VAL A 151 -11.32 -4.69 -1.53
N SER A 152 -12.03 -4.24 -2.57
CA SER A 152 -13.47 -4.47 -2.70
C SER A 152 -13.78 -5.96 -2.86
N ASP A 153 -14.80 -6.43 -2.15
CA ASP A 153 -15.28 -7.80 -2.26
C ASP A 153 -15.75 -8.16 -3.68
N SER A 154 -16.44 -7.24 -4.34
CA SER A 154 -16.94 -7.43 -5.72
C SER A 154 -15.83 -7.61 -6.76
N LEU A 155 -14.60 -7.18 -6.45
CA LEU A 155 -13.45 -7.30 -7.34
C LEU A 155 -12.64 -8.57 -7.09
N ARG A 156 -12.88 -9.27 -5.97
CA ARG A 156 -12.17 -10.51 -5.65
C ARG A 156 -12.50 -11.59 -6.68
N VAL A 157 -11.47 -12.33 -7.05
CA VAL A 157 -11.66 -13.47 -7.97
C VAL A 157 -12.36 -14.59 -7.21
N SER A 158 -13.55 -14.94 -7.65
CA SER A 158 -14.31 -16.06 -7.10
C SER A 158 -13.60 -17.38 -7.39
N TYR A 159 -13.51 -18.25 -6.38
CA TYR A 159 -13.09 -19.62 -6.56
C TYR A 159 -14.16 -20.58 -6.01
N ASN A 160 -14.53 -21.61 -6.77
CA ASN A 160 -15.61 -22.56 -6.43
C ASN A 160 -16.96 -21.90 -6.03
N ARG A 161 -17.25 -20.68 -6.53
CA ARG A 161 -18.43 -19.89 -6.16
C ARG A 161 -18.59 -19.67 -4.65
N ARG A 162 -17.50 -19.80 -3.89
CA ARG A 162 -17.45 -19.57 -2.45
C ARG A 162 -16.83 -18.22 -2.16
N HIS A 163 -17.36 -17.57 -1.13
CA HIS A 163 -16.81 -16.33 -0.64
C HIS A 163 -15.52 -16.63 0.11
N TYR A 164 -14.55 -15.70 0.12
CA TYR A 164 -13.31 -15.90 0.90
C TYR A 164 -13.59 -16.11 2.40
N ARG A 165 -14.76 -15.66 2.89
CA ARG A 165 -15.24 -15.72 4.27
C ARG A 165 -15.67 -17.12 4.68
N ASP A 166 -15.99 -18.00 3.74
CA ASP A 166 -16.46 -19.37 4.00
C ASP A 166 -15.38 -20.23 4.68
N ASN A 167 -14.13 -19.76 4.66
CA ASN A 167 -12.99 -20.41 5.33
C ASN A 167 -12.92 -20.12 6.84
N PHE A 168 -13.69 -19.15 7.35
CA PHE A 168 -13.62 -18.69 8.74
C PHE A 168 -14.94 -18.96 9.46
N LYS A 169 -14.87 -19.37 10.73
CA LYS A 169 -16.04 -19.72 11.56
C LYS A 169 -16.03 -18.97 12.90
N GLY A 170 -17.19 -18.89 13.54
CA GLY A 170 -17.31 -18.35 14.90
C GLY A 170 -16.84 -16.89 15.01
N GLN A 171 -15.90 -16.65 15.91
CA GLN A 171 -15.40 -15.30 16.23
C GLN A 171 -14.65 -14.65 15.07
N GLU A 172 -13.90 -15.42 14.28
CA GLU A 172 -13.14 -14.90 13.13
C GLU A 172 -14.06 -14.36 12.03
N SER A 173 -15.15 -15.09 11.74
CA SER A 173 -16.15 -14.65 10.75
C SER A 173 -16.88 -13.39 11.21
N LYS A 174 -17.20 -13.29 12.51
CA LYS A 174 -17.78 -12.07 13.10
C LYS A 174 -16.80 -10.89 13.00
N MET A 175 -15.51 -11.12 13.27
CA MET A 175 -14.47 -10.11 13.16
C MET A 175 -14.32 -9.61 11.71
N LEU A 176 -14.30 -10.50 10.71
CA LEU A 176 -14.26 -10.08 9.31
C LEU A 176 -15.49 -9.24 8.92
N THR A 177 -16.67 -9.62 9.40
CA THR A 177 -17.92 -8.89 9.12
C THR A 177 -17.91 -7.50 9.74
N SER A 178 -17.47 -7.35 10.99
CA SER A 178 -17.40 -6.04 11.63
C SER A 178 -16.36 -5.14 10.98
N MET A 179 -15.24 -5.72 10.54
CA MET A 179 -14.16 -4.98 9.87
C MET A 179 -14.56 -4.44 8.49
N GLU A 180 -15.43 -5.13 7.75
CA GLU A 180 -15.99 -4.63 6.48
C GLU A 180 -16.90 -3.40 6.68
N GLN A 181 -17.42 -3.17 7.89
CA GLN A 181 -18.22 -1.99 8.20
C GLN A 181 -17.37 -0.78 8.61
N GLU A 182 -16.12 -1.00 9.02
CA GLU A 182 -15.22 0.08 9.35
C GLU A 182 -14.67 0.75 8.08
N PRO A 183 -14.39 2.06 8.10
CA PRO A 183 -13.83 2.74 6.95
C PRO A 183 -12.43 2.19 6.63
N SER A 184 -12.23 1.80 5.36
CA SER A 184 -10.93 1.38 4.84
C SER A 184 -9.97 2.57 4.68
N LEU A 185 -8.67 2.30 4.54
CA LEU A 185 -7.69 3.33 4.24
C LEU A 185 -8.03 4.08 2.95
N LEU A 186 -8.47 3.37 1.91
CA LEU A 186 -8.96 3.98 0.67
C LEU A 186 -10.03 5.03 0.93
N ARG A 187 -11.07 4.68 1.71
CA ARG A 187 -12.17 5.60 2.01
C ARG A 187 -11.72 6.80 2.82
N LEU A 188 -10.83 6.60 3.79
CA LEU A 188 -10.30 7.68 4.62
C LEU A 188 -9.39 8.63 3.83
N VAL A 189 -8.58 8.09 2.92
CA VAL A 189 -7.73 8.88 2.02
C VAL A 189 -8.59 9.63 1.01
N GLU A 190 -9.63 9.01 0.45
CA GLU A 190 -10.60 9.66 -0.42
C GLU A 190 -11.23 10.89 0.25
N GLU A 191 -11.79 10.74 1.45
CA GLU A 191 -12.41 11.84 2.19
C GLU A 191 -11.40 12.97 2.51
N TRP A 192 -10.13 12.61 2.77
CA TRP A 192 -9.06 13.59 2.95
C TRP A 192 -8.71 14.33 1.66
N LEU A 193 -8.63 13.63 0.53
CA LEU A 193 -8.36 14.21 -0.79
C LEU A 193 -9.48 15.16 -1.25
N GLU A 194 -10.74 14.88 -0.91
CA GLU A 194 -11.88 15.75 -1.23
C GLU A 194 -11.82 17.13 -0.54
N ARG A 195 -10.99 17.25 0.50
CA ARG A 195 -10.73 18.49 1.24
C ARG A 195 -9.41 19.16 0.85
N THR A 196 -8.76 18.70 -0.22
CA THR A 196 -7.49 19.28 -0.67
C THR A 196 -7.70 20.77 -0.98
N PRO A 197 -6.92 21.69 -0.37
CA PRO A 197 -7.11 23.11 -0.57
C PRO A 197 -6.78 23.51 -2.00
N GLY A 198 -7.59 24.41 -2.57
CA GLY A 198 -7.48 24.90 -3.94
C GLY A 198 -8.51 24.31 -4.91
N LEU A 199 -9.32 23.35 -4.45
CA LEU A 199 -10.44 22.79 -5.23
C LEU A 199 -11.69 23.67 -5.18
N GLU A 200 -11.76 24.63 -4.27
CA GLU A 200 -12.94 25.48 -4.06
C GLU A 200 -13.21 26.35 -5.28
N VAL A 201 -14.47 26.37 -5.76
CA VAL A 201 -14.91 27.14 -6.93
C VAL A 201 -14.75 28.64 -6.71
N ASP A 202 -15.08 29.12 -5.53
CA ASP A 202 -14.95 30.53 -5.13
C ASP A 202 -13.52 30.90 -4.68
N GLY A 203 -12.61 29.91 -4.65
CA GLY A 203 -11.23 30.06 -4.23
C GLY A 203 -10.25 30.02 -5.41
N PHE A 204 -9.27 29.11 -5.34
CA PHE A 204 -8.30 28.93 -6.43
C PHE A 204 -8.95 28.34 -7.69
N ASN A 205 -10.02 27.54 -7.55
CA ASN A 205 -10.71 26.85 -8.64
C ASN A 205 -9.73 26.09 -9.55
N PHE A 206 -8.95 25.19 -8.95
CA PHE A 206 -7.97 24.38 -9.67
C PHE A 206 -8.57 23.71 -10.91
N TRP A 207 -9.73 23.07 -10.75
CA TRP A 207 -10.34 22.25 -11.79
C TRP A 207 -10.75 23.06 -13.02
N GLY A 208 -11.48 24.17 -12.82
CA GLY A 208 -11.90 25.03 -13.92
C GLY A 208 -10.71 25.70 -14.62
N ARG A 209 -9.69 26.12 -13.86
CA ARG A 209 -8.46 26.71 -14.45
C ARG A 209 -7.66 25.67 -15.23
N LEU A 210 -7.58 24.44 -14.75
CA LEU A 210 -6.90 23.34 -15.43
C LEU A 210 -7.60 23.03 -16.77
N GLU A 211 -8.93 22.92 -16.77
CA GLU A 211 -9.71 22.68 -17.98
C GLU A 211 -9.46 23.76 -19.05
N ILE A 212 -9.57 25.04 -18.66
CA ILE A 212 -9.32 26.17 -19.56
C ILE A 212 -7.91 26.11 -20.16
N ASN A 213 -6.90 25.85 -19.32
CA ASN A 213 -5.51 25.80 -19.78
C ASN A 213 -5.24 24.62 -20.71
N ILE A 214 -5.81 23.44 -20.43
CA ILE A 214 -5.66 22.25 -21.28
C ILE A 214 -6.34 22.48 -22.62
N LEU A 215 -7.56 22.99 -22.64
CA LEU A 215 -8.28 23.28 -23.88
C LEU A 215 -7.54 24.33 -24.71
N ARG A 216 -6.99 25.38 -24.07
CA ARG A 216 -6.16 26.37 -24.75
C ARG A 216 -4.89 25.72 -25.33
N GLY A 217 -4.17 24.95 -24.52
CA GLY A 217 -2.94 24.26 -24.96
C GLY A 217 -3.16 23.31 -26.12
N LEU A 218 -4.23 22.51 -26.08
CA LEU A 218 -4.60 21.62 -27.19
C LEU A 218 -4.96 22.38 -28.47
N ASN A 219 -5.60 23.54 -28.36
CA ASN A 219 -5.88 24.39 -29.53
C ASN A 219 -4.61 25.03 -30.08
N GLU A 220 -3.68 25.49 -29.24
CA GLU A 220 -2.39 26.02 -29.67
C GLU A 220 -1.55 24.95 -30.39
N GLU A 221 -1.52 23.71 -29.88
CA GLU A 221 -0.86 22.59 -30.57
C GLU A 221 -1.54 22.26 -31.91
N LYS A 222 -2.88 22.30 -31.95
CA LYS A 222 -3.63 22.13 -33.19
C LYS A 222 -3.21 23.16 -34.25
N GLU A 223 -3.17 24.44 -33.89
CA GLU A 223 -2.78 25.51 -34.80
C GLU A 223 -1.33 25.38 -35.30
N LYS A 224 -0.42 24.88 -34.45
CA LYS A 224 0.97 24.59 -34.86
C LYS A 224 1.02 23.48 -35.90
N ILE A 225 0.31 22.37 -35.67
CA ILE A 225 0.27 21.23 -36.59
C ILE A 225 -0.43 21.60 -37.90
N GLU A 226 -1.49 22.42 -37.85
CA GLU A 226 -2.19 22.90 -39.05
C GLU A 226 -1.29 23.71 -39.99
N LYS A 227 -0.32 24.48 -39.44
CA LYS A 227 0.67 25.25 -40.21
C LYS A 227 1.76 24.39 -40.84
N MET A 228 1.92 23.12 -40.44
CA MET A 228 2.89 22.22 -41.04
C MET A 228 2.51 21.87 -42.50
N PRO A 229 3.49 21.65 -43.39
CA PRO A 229 3.22 21.17 -44.75
C PRO A 229 2.54 19.79 -44.69
N LYS A 230 1.72 19.48 -45.72
CA LYS A 230 1.09 18.15 -45.84
C LYS A 230 2.17 17.08 -45.92
N SER A 231 2.16 16.17 -44.96
CA SER A 231 3.14 15.10 -44.77
C SER A 231 2.48 13.99 -43.95
N GLU A 232 3.03 12.78 -44.02
CA GLU A 232 2.61 11.65 -43.18
C GLU A 232 2.74 12.01 -41.69
N ASP A 233 3.85 12.64 -41.30
CA ASP A 233 4.09 13.16 -39.95
C ASP A 233 2.96 14.09 -39.46
N LYS A 234 2.44 14.96 -40.33
CA LYS A 234 1.31 15.84 -39.98
C LYS A 234 0.04 15.05 -39.68
N GLU A 235 -0.24 14.01 -40.48
CA GLU A 235 -1.43 13.17 -40.28
C GLU A 235 -1.33 12.35 -38.99
N GLU A 236 -0.14 11.83 -38.66
CA GLU A 236 0.13 11.14 -37.40
C GLU A 236 -0.06 12.08 -36.19
N LEU A 237 0.58 13.25 -36.20
CA LEU A 237 0.45 14.24 -35.12
C LEU A 237 -1.00 14.71 -34.92
N MET A 238 -1.76 14.89 -36.01
CA MET A 238 -3.20 15.22 -35.91
C MET A 238 -4.01 14.08 -35.27
N GLY A 239 -3.68 12.82 -35.59
CA GLY A 239 -4.30 11.65 -34.99
C GLY A 239 -3.98 11.50 -33.51
N GLU A 240 -2.73 11.74 -33.11
CA GLU A 240 -2.32 11.77 -31.70
C GLU A 240 -3.03 12.86 -30.91
N LEU A 241 -3.07 14.08 -31.46
CA LEU A 241 -3.75 15.21 -30.83
C LEU A 241 -5.24 14.94 -30.64
N ALA A 242 -5.90 14.29 -31.61
CA ALA A 242 -7.31 13.90 -31.48
C ALA A 242 -7.52 12.93 -30.31
N LYS A 243 -6.68 11.90 -30.19
CA LYS A 243 -6.72 10.95 -29.05
C LYS A 243 -6.47 11.65 -27.72
N GLN A 244 -5.50 12.57 -27.68
CA GLN A 244 -5.19 13.35 -26.48
C GLN A 244 -6.35 14.26 -26.08
N LYS A 245 -7.00 14.90 -27.06
CA LYS A 245 -8.19 15.74 -26.81
C LYS A 245 -9.36 14.91 -26.27
N ASP A 246 -9.63 13.75 -26.84
CA ASP A 246 -10.69 12.85 -26.34
C ASP A 246 -10.38 12.37 -24.91
N LEU A 247 -9.11 12.07 -24.62
CA LEU A 247 -8.65 11.69 -23.29
C LEU A 247 -8.90 12.80 -22.26
N PHE A 248 -8.47 14.04 -22.53
CA PHE A 248 -8.70 15.15 -21.58
C PHE A 248 -10.17 15.55 -21.49
N THR A 249 -10.92 15.51 -22.58
CA THR A 249 -12.38 15.72 -22.52
C THR A 249 -13.04 14.69 -21.60
N SER A 250 -12.55 13.44 -21.62
CA SER A 250 -13.03 12.40 -20.71
C SER A 250 -12.63 12.59 -19.24
N LEU A 251 -11.56 13.35 -18.95
CA LEU A 251 -11.17 13.70 -17.59
C LEU A 251 -12.19 14.66 -16.96
N PHE A 252 -12.73 15.59 -17.75
CA PHE A 252 -13.70 16.59 -17.31
C PHE A 252 -15.17 16.09 -17.33
N ASP A 253 -15.40 14.85 -17.76
CA ASP A 253 -16.72 14.21 -17.76
C ASP A 253 -16.96 13.41 -16.46
N GLU A 254 -17.66 14.03 -15.51
CA GLU A 254 -18.03 13.43 -14.23
C GLU A 254 -18.95 12.20 -14.40
N LYS A 255 -19.86 12.19 -15.39
CA LYS A 255 -20.74 11.04 -15.62
C LYS A 255 -19.96 9.82 -16.10
N ARG A 256 -18.96 10.05 -16.97
CA ARG A 256 -18.05 8.98 -17.38
C ARG A 256 -17.19 8.49 -16.21
N HIS A 257 -16.76 9.39 -15.33
CA HIS A 257 -16.07 9.01 -14.11
C HIS A 257 -16.94 8.07 -13.23
N ASP A 258 -18.20 8.45 -12.96
CA ASP A 258 -19.14 7.66 -12.15
C ASP A 258 -19.43 6.29 -12.77
N HIS A 259 -19.54 6.23 -14.10
CA HIS A 259 -19.66 4.96 -14.82
C HIS A 259 -18.46 4.04 -14.59
N LEU A 260 -17.23 4.56 -14.68
CA LEU A 260 -16.02 3.79 -14.40
C LEU A 260 -15.90 3.38 -12.93
N LEU A 261 -16.38 4.23 -12.00
CA LEU A 261 -16.45 3.93 -10.58
C LEU A 261 -17.41 2.74 -10.33
N SER A 262 -18.61 2.76 -10.93
CA SER A 262 -19.61 1.69 -10.80
C SER A 262 -19.13 0.32 -11.29
N LYS A 263 -18.24 0.31 -12.28
CA LYS A 263 -17.62 -0.91 -12.82
C LYS A 263 -16.43 -1.40 -11.99
N GLY A 264 -15.94 -0.59 -11.06
CA GLY A 264 -14.67 -0.84 -10.38
C GLY A 264 -13.48 -0.77 -11.34
N GLU A 265 -13.52 0.15 -12.31
CA GLU A 265 -12.34 0.57 -13.09
C GLU A 265 -11.65 1.77 -12.45
N ARG A 266 -12.40 2.61 -11.72
CA ARG A 266 -11.90 3.62 -10.76
C ARG A 266 -12.31 3.25 -9.33
N ARG A 267 -11.71 3.91 -8.33
CA ARG A 267 -11.91 3.66 -6.89
C ARG A 267 -12.21 4.94 -6.12
N LEU A 268 -11.52 6.03 -6.47
CA LEU A 268 -11.68 7.34 -5.86
C LEU A 268 -12.82 8.11 -6.51
N SER A 269 -13.55 8.87 -5.70
CA SER A 269 -14.53 9.86 -6.14
C SER A 269 -13.92 10.89 -7.08
N TYR A 270 -14.78 11.55 -7.85
CA TYR A 270 -14.34 12.54 -8.82
C TYR A 270 -13.54 13.67 -8.14
N LYS A 271 -14.05 14.17 -7.02
CA LYS A 271 -13.41 15.24 -6.25
C LYS A 271 -12.11 14.78 -5.58
N ALA A 272 -12.02 13.54 -5.09
CA ALA A 272 -10.77 13.00 -4.57
C ALA A 272 -9.69 12.89 -5.67
N LEU A 273 -10.08 12.51 -6.88
CA LEU A 273 -9.18 12.48 -8.04
C LEU A 273 -8.63 13.87 -8.37
N GLN A 274 -9.47 14.91 -8.29
CA GLN A 274 -9.03 16.30 -8.45
C GLN A 274 -8.01 16.70 -7.39
N GLY A 275 -8.26 16.35 -6.11
CA GLY A 275 -7.35 16.60 -5.00
C GLY A 275 -6.00 15.91 -5.18
N ALA A 276 -6.00 14.65 -5.63
CA ALA A 276 -4.77 13.92 -5.91
C ALA A 276 -3.97 14.57 -7.04
N LEU A 277 -4.65 15.02 -8.10
CA LEU A 277 -4.00 15.71 -9.22
C LEU A 277 -3.46 17.10 -8.83
N MET A 278 -4.17 17.82 -7.95
CA MET A 278 -3.68 19.06 -7.32
C MET A 278 -2.37 18.79 -6.57
N ILE A 279 -2.33 17.80 -5.69
CA ILE A 279 -1.11 17.42 -4.95
C ILE A 279 0.03 17.05 -5.93
N TYR A 280 -0.25 16.33 -7.02
CA TYR A 280 0.77 15.95 -8.01
C TYR A 280 1.39 17.16 -8.72
N PHE A 281 0.57 18.09 -9.20
CA PHE A 281 1.06 19.26 -9.93
C PHE A 281 1.81 20.24 -9.04
N TYR A 282 1.36 20.43 -7.79
CA TYR A 282 1.91 21.39 -6.84
C TYR A 282 2.71 20.74 -5.70
N ARG A 283 3.22 19.52 -5.89
CA ARG A 283 3.96 18.74 -4.85
C ARG A 283 5.16 19.44 -4.22
N GLU A 284 5.70 20.48 -4.85
CA GLU A 284 6.85 21.24 -4.34
C GLU A 284 6.44 22.33 -3.35
N GLU A 285 5.15 22.70 -3.33
CA GLU A 285 4.61 23.66 -2.37
C GLU A 285 4.65 23.09 -0.95
N PRO A 286 5.02 23.88 0.08
CA PRO A 286 5.32 23.35 1.42
C PRO A 286 4.23 22.46 2.02
N ARG A 287 2.94 22.85 1.92
CA ARG A 287 1.83 22.04 2.42
C ARG A 287 1.63 20.72 1.68
N PHE A 288 2.10 20.59 0.43
CA PHE A 288 1.89 19.41 -0.40
C PHE A 288 3.08 18.45 -0.49
N GLN A 289 4.24 18.80 0.08
CA GLN A 289 5.42 17.93 0.07
C GLN A 289 5.16 16.59 0.76
N VAL A 290 4.66 16.60 2.00
CA VAL A 290 4.34 15.37 2.75
C VAL A 290 3.11 14.66 2.19
N PRO A 291 2.01 15.34 1.82
CA PRO A 291 0.91 14.74 1.05
C PRO A 291 1.36 13.96 -0.19
N PHE A 292 2.27 14.51 -0.99
CA PHE A 292 2.79 13.83 -2.18
C PHE A 292 3.59 12.57 -1.82
N GLN A 293 4.40 12.63 -0.76
CA GLN A 293 5.10 11.45 -0.24
C GLN A 293 4.11 10.37 0.20
N LEU A 294 3.02 10.74 0.88
CA LEU A 294 1.98 9.80 1.28
C LEU A 294 1.35 9.11 0.06
N LEU A 295 0.95 9.87 -0.97
CA LEU A 295 0.40 9.29 -2.21
C LEU A 295 1.39 8.33 -2.89
N THR A 296 2.67 8.68 -2.88
CA THR A 296 3.74 7.82 -3.40
C THR A 296 3.83 6.51 -2.60
N SER A 297 3.81 6.58 -1.27
CA SER A 297 3.87 5.39 -0.42
C SER A 297 2.64 4.49 -0.56
N LEU A 298 1.45 5.05 -0.81
CA LEU A 298 0.24 4.27 -1.07
C LEU A 298 0.38 3.44 -2.36
N MET A 299 0.95 4.04 -3.42
CA MET A 299 1.30 3.30 -4.65
C MET A 299 2.39 2.24 -4.39
N ASP A 300 3.38 2.54 -3.53
CA ASP A 300 4.42 1.57 -3.17
C ASP A 300 3.84 0.35 -2.44
N ILE A 301 2.86 0.54 -1.54
CA ILE A 301 2.16 -0.57 -0.86
C ILE A 301 1.46 -1.47 -1.89
N ASP A 302 0.68 -0.89 -2.81
CA ASP A 302 0.00 -1.67 -3.86
C ASP A 302 1.01 -2.44 -4.73
N THR A 303 2.09 -1.76 -5.14
CA THR A 303 3.15 -2.36 -5.96
C THR A 303 3.79 -3.54 -5.25
N LEU A 304 4.12 -3.40 -3.97
CA LEU A 304 4.76 -4.45 -3.18
C LEU A 304 3.79 -5.59 -2.84
N MET A 305 2.52 -5.30 -2.60
CA MET A 305 1.51 -6.35 -2.45
C MET A 305 1.36 -7.18 -3.72
N THR A 306 1.32 -6.55 -4.90
CA THR A 306 1.29 -7.29 -6.17
C THR A 306 2.58 -8.09 -6.38
N LYS A 307 3.76 -7.54 -6.06
CA LYS A 307 5.04 -8.27 -6.11
C LYS A 307 5.06 -9.46 -5.16
N TRP A 308 4.57 -9.31 -3.93
CA TRP A 308 4.45 -10.40 -2.95
C TRP A 308 3.55 -11.53 -3.50
N ARG A 309 2.40 -11.18 -4.09
CA ARG A 309 1.53 -12.19 -4.74
C ARG A 309 2.23 -12.88 -5.91
N TYR A 310 2.98 -12.14 -6.71
CA TYR A 310 3.70 -12.69 -7.85
C TYR A 310 4.86 -13.61 -7.44
N ASN A 311 5.66 -13.23 -6.45
CA ASN A 311 6.70 -14.10 -5.89
C ASN A 311 6.10 -15.38 -5.29
N HIS A 312 4.97 -15.25 -4.58
CA HIS A 312 4.21 -16.40 -4.11
C HIS A 312 3.76 -17.32 -5.26
N VAL A 313 3.26 -16.75 -6.37
CA VAL A 313 2.88 -17.50 -7.58
C VAL A 313 4.06 -18.26 -8.16
N CYS A 314 5.23 -17.62 -8.30
CA CYS A 314 6.44 -18.23 -8.84
C CYS A 314 6.92 -19.38 -7.95
N MET A 315 7.01 -19.16 -6.64
CA MET A 315 7.37 -20.19 -5.66
C MET A 315 6.40 -21.38 -5.73
N VAL A 316 5.08 -21.12 -5.72
CA VAL A 316 4.07 -22.19 -5.79
C VAL A 316 4.16 -22.97 -7.10
N HIS A 317 4.39 -22.30 -8.23
CA HIS A 317 4.59 -22.99 -9.51
C HIS A 317 5.76 -23.97 -9.44
N ARG A 318 6.88 -23.59 -8.81
CA ARG A 318 8.02 -24.48 -8.59
C ARG A 318 7.72 -25.62 -7.63
N MET A 319 6.95 -25.37 -6.56
CA MET A 319 6.65 -26.36 -5.52
C MET A 319 5.62 -27.41 -5.93
N ILE A 320 4.58 -27.04 -6.70
CA ILE A 320 3.46 -27.94 -7.01
C ILE A 320 3.10 -28.02 -8.50
N GLY A 321 3.73 -27.24 -9.38
CA GLY A 321 3.37 -27.19 -10.80
C GLY A 321 1.90 -26.85 -11.00
N ASN A 322 1.20 -27.69 -11.78
CA ASN A 322 -0.24 -27.56 -12.05
C ASN A 322 -1.12 -28.37 -11.08
N LYS A 323 -0.58 -28.93 -9.99
CA LYS A 323 -1.37 -29.67 -9.01
C LYS A 323 -2.32 -28.71 -8.26
N SER A 324 -3.51 -29.21 -7.92
CA SER A 324 -4.45 -28.46 -7.06
C SER A 324 -3.84 -28.18 -5.69
N GLY A 325 -4.17 -27.01 -5.12
CA GLY A 325 -3.75 -26.63 -3.77
C GLY A 325 -4.47 -27.44 -2.68
N THR A 326 -3.86 -27.54 -1.49
CA THR A 326 -4.46 -28.22 -0.32
C THR A 326 -5.77 -27.57 0.13
N GLY A 327 -5.91 -26.25 -0.06
CA GLY A 327 -7.14 -25.50 0.19
C GLY A 327 -8.23 -25.68 -0.87
N GLY A 328 -8.06 -26.62 -1.80
CA GLY A 328 -9.04 -26.95 -2.83
C GLY A 328 -9.02 -26.04 -4.05
N SER A 329 -8.10 -25.08 -4.16
CA SER A 329 -7.91 -24.22 -5.33
C SER A 329 -7.28 -24.93 -6.53
N SER A 330 -7.40 -24.34 -7.73
CA SER A 330 -6.57 -24.74 -8.89
C SER A 330 -5.07 -24.44 -8.69
N GLY A 331 -4.65 -24.06 -7.48
CA GLY A 331 -3.28 -23.81 -7.10
C GLY A 331 -2.72 -22.59 -7.83
N TYR A 332 -1.71 -22.84 -8.65
CA TYR A 332 -0.99 -21.82 -9.43
C TYR A 332 -1.92 -20.92 -10.26
N HIS A 333 -2.90 -21.48 -10.97
CA HIS A 333 -3.77 -20.68 -11.85
C HIS A 333 -4.67 -19.70 -11.08
N TYR A 334 -5.22 -20.10 -9.94
CA TYR A 334 -5.95 -19.20 -9.06
C TYR A 334 -5.04 -18.08 -8.56
N LEU A 335 -3.86 -18.40 -8.03
CA LEU A 335 -2.96 -17.39 -7.48
C LEU A 335 -2.53 -16.38 -8.56
N ARG A 336 -2.25 -16.85 -9.79
CA ARG A 336 -1.93 -15.98 -10.92
C ARG A 336 -3.05 -14.99 -11.23
N SER A 337 -4.32 -15.39 -11.12
CA SER A 337 -5.46 -14.49 -11.33
C SER A 337 -5.55 -13.36 -10.29
N THR A 338 -4.91 -13.53 -9.12
CA THR A 338 -4.84 -12.49 -8.08
C THR A 338 -3.78 -11.43 -8.36
N VAL A 339 -2.89 -11.66 -9.32
CA VAL A 339 -1.91 -10.68 -9.83
C VAL A 339 -2.61 -9.84 -10.91
N SER A 340 -3.48 -8.94 -10.46
CA SER A 340 -4.34 -8.11 -11.32
C SER A 340 -4.67 -6.79 -10.63
N ASP A 341 -4.95 -5.75 -11.42
CA ASP A 341 -5.40 -4.44 -10.93
C ASP A 341 -6.75 -4.49 -10.17
N ARG A 342 -7.47 -5.62 -10.24
CA ARG A 342 -8.61 -5.89 -9.34
C ARG A 342 -8.25 -5.79 -7.86
N TYR A 343 -7.00 -6.13 -7.49
CA TYR A 343 -6.50 -6.08 -6.12
C TYR A 343 -5.66 -4.82 -5.83
N LYS A 344 -5.49 -3.92 -6.82
CA LYS A 344 -4.78 -2.65 -6.66
C LYS A 344 -5.76 -1.60 -6.15
N VAL A 345 -5.60 -1.20 -4.89
CA VAL A 345 -6.60 -0.38 -4.19
C VAL A 345 -6.52 1.09 -4.60
N PHE A 346 -5.31 1.60 -4.83
CA PHE A 346 -5.03 2.97 -5.25
C PHE A 346 -4.71 3.05 -6.75
N VAL A 347 -5.35 2.21 -7.57
CA VAL A 347 -5.13 2.16 -9.03
C VAL A 347 -5.26 3.52 -9.71
N ASP A 348 -6.14 4.39 -9.20
CA ASP A 348 -6.33 5.74 -9.73
C ASP A 348 -5.07 6.60 -9.61
N LEU A 349 -4.27 6.46 -8.53
CA LEU A 349 -3.03 7.21 -8.34
C LEU A 349 -1.99 6.90 -9.42
N PHE A 350 -1.95 5.64 -9.89
CA PHE A 350 -1.11 5.25 -11.02
C PHE A 350 -1.65 5.85 -12.33
N ASN A 351 -2.96 5.78 -12.52
CA ASN A 351 -3.62 6.29 -13.72
C ASN A 351 -3.63 7.83 -13.81
N LEU A 352 -3.28 8.56 -12.75
CA LEU A 352 -3.05 10.01 -12.83
C LEU A 352 -1.95 10.37 -13.83
N ALA A 353 -0.98 9.49 -14.05
CA ALA A 353 0.09 9.70 -15.02
C ALA A 353 -0.46 9.92 -16.45
N THR A 354 -1.62 9.35 -16.75
CA THR A 354 -2.33 9.54 -18.02
C THR A 354 -2.78 10.99 -18.25
N PHE A 355 -2.96 11.77 -17.19
CA PHE A 355 -3.48 13.14 -17.24
C PHE A 355 -2.40 14.21 -17.01
N LEU A 356 -1.12 13.83 -17.08
CA LEU A 356 -0.03 14.80 -16.97
C LEU A 356 0.01 15.71 -18.21
N VAL A 357 0.30 16.98 -17.96
CA VAL A 357 0.37 18.02 -18.97
C VAL A 357 1.71 18.75 -18.89
N PRO A 358 2.13 19.45 -19.96
CA PRO A 358 3.29 20.33 -19.90
C PRO A 358 3.20 21.31 -18.74
N ARG A 359 4.33 21.61 -18.08
CA ARG A 359 4.39 22.48 -16.90
C ARG A 359 3.72 23.84 -17.09
N HIS A 360 3.82 24.40 -18.30
CA HIS A 360 3.24 25.70 -18.62
C HIS A 360 1.71 25.69 -18.77
N TRP A 361 1.06 24.50 -18.85
CA TRP A 361 -0.40 24.35 -18.85
C TRP A 361 -0.96 24.25 -17.42
N ILE A 362 -0.13 23.93 -16.44
CA ILE A 362 -0.55 23.88 -15.04
C ILE A 362 -0.94 25.31 -14.61
N PRO A 363 -2.11 25.50 -13.99
CA PRO A 363 -2.51 26.82 -13.49
C PRO A 363 -1.44 27.43 -12.57
N LYS A 364 -1.12 28.71 -12.79
CA LYS A 364 -0.08 29.35 -11.97
C LYS A 364 -0.63 29.69 -10.59
N LEU A 365 0.12 29.36 -9.55
CA LEU A 365 -0.07 29.91 -8.22
C LEU A 365 0.63 31.26 -8.13
N ASN A 366 -0.05 32.25 -7.56
CA ASN A 366 0.54 33.53 -7.19
C ASN A 366 0.75 33.51 -5.66
N PRO A 367 1.99 33.42 -5.15
CA PRO A 367 2.26 33.32 -3.72
C PRO A 367 1.74 34.50 -2.90
N SER A 368 1.58 35.68 -3.52
CA SER A 368 1.04 36.88 -2.85
C SER A 368 -0.48 36.84 -2.66
N ILE A 369 -1.17 36.03 -3.46
CA ILE A 369 -2.65 35.89 -3.45
C ILE A 369 -3.05 34.54 -2.85
N HIS A 370 -2.20 33.53 -3.01
CA HIS A 370 -2.46 32.13 -2.64
C HIS A 370 -1.47 31.70 -1.54
N THR A 371 -1.53 32.39 -0.40
CA THR A 371 -0.72 32.07 0.79
C THR A 371 -1.12 30.76 1.47
N PHE A 372 -2.31 30.24 1.13
CA PHE A 372 -2.88 29.05 1.75
C PHE A 372 -1.99 27.81 1.61
N LEU A 373 -1.11 27.70 0.61
CA LEU A 373 -0.17 26.58 0.47
C LEU A 373 1.15 26.72 1.26
N TYR A 374 1.33 27.87 1.93
CA TYR A 374 2.52 28.22 2.69
C TYR A 374 2.29 28.31 4.20
N MET A 375 1.03 28.35 4.66
CA MET A 375 0.68 28.37 6.09
C MET A 375 -0.10 27.11 6.47
N ALA A 376 0.48 26.29 7.37
CA ALA A 376 -0.17 25.08 7.87
C ALA A 376 -1.34 25.41 8.79
N GLU A 377 -2.44 24.66 8.67
CA GLU A 377 -3.57 24.74 9.60
C GLU A 377 -3.24 24.01 10.90
N CYS A 378 -3.07 24.77 12.00
CA CYS A 378 -2.95 24.23 13.34
C CYS A 378 -4.30 24.31 14.04
N ASN A 379 -4.88 23.17 14.42
CA ASN A 379 -5.96 23.15 15.40
C ASN A 379 -5.33 23.27 16.80
N ASP A 380 -5.41 24.45 17.41
CA ASP A 380 -5.01 24.69 18.78
C ASP A 380 -5.89 23.89 19.74
N SER A 381 -5.39 22.76 20.24
CA SER A 381 -6.05 22.06 21.35
C SER A 381 -5.14 21.24 22.27
N SER A 382 -3.80 21.30 22.15
CA SER A 382 -2.97 20.42 22.98
C SER A 382 -1.59 20.91 23.43
N TYR A 383 -1.18 22.15 23.14
CA TYR A 383 0.16 22.65 23.55
C TYR A 383 0.16 23.97 24.31
N CYS A 384 -0.98 24.64 24.47
CA CYS A 384 -1.11 25.71 25.46
C CYS A 384 -1.55 25.07 26.79
N SER A 385 -0.65 24.34 27.45
CA SER A 385 -0.75 24.20 28.89
C SER A 385 -0.59 25.59 29.48
N GLU A 386 -1.54 25.98 30.33
CA GLU A 386 -1.49 27.19 31.13
C GLU A 386 -0.12 27.30 31.81
N ASP A 387 0.69 28.26 31.39
CA ASP A 387 1.79 28.75 32.21
C ASP A 387 1.14 29.39 33.45
N SER A 388 1.02 28.57 34.48
CA SER A 388 0.80 28.99 35.86
C SER A 388 2.17 29.02 36.52
N ASP A 389 2.74 30.22 36.61
CA ASP A 389 3.42 30.77 37.78
C ASP A 389 3.64 32.28 37.63
#